data_AF-A0A2D5Y7N9-F1
#
_entry.id   AF-A0A2D5Y7N9-F1
#
_cell.length_a   1.000
_cell.length_b   1.000
_cell.length_c   1.000
_cell.angle_alpha   90.00
_cell.angle_beta   90.00
_cell.angle_gamma   90.00
#
_symmetry.space_group_name_H-M   'P 1'
#
loop_
_entity.id
_entity.type
_entity.pdbx_description
1 polymer ?
#
loop_
_entity_poly.entity_id
_entity_poly.type
_entity_poly.pdbx_seq_one_letter_code
_entity_poly.pdbx_strand_id
1 'polypeptide(L)'
;MQPVNSIATICTLICLFLSGCKAWKNGSIFEKEDNFSNLRTYEDDFGSRIEVFIELAESELVENYKRKKYLMIREAQPRQVLHPRKDLSLRELIHSAHADQNITNAQKIAYLKKCDQIYELWEKHWRSADLKARQLGFER
;
A
#
# COMPACT_ATOMS: atom_id res chain seq x y z
N MET A 1 -7.31 -66.73 -1.38
CA MET A 1 -7.31 -66.44 0.06
C MET A 1 -5.92 -65.93 0.45
N GLN A 2 -5.82 -64.70 0.97
CA GLN A 2 -4.66 -64.25 1.76
C GLN A 2 -4.78 -64.78 3.20
N PRO A 3 -3.72 -64.74 4.04
CA PRO A 3 -3.42 -63.52 4.82
C PRO A 3 -1.91 -63.15 4.88
N VAL A 4 -1.52 -61.90 4.61
CA VAL A 4 -1.13 -60.80 5.55
C VAL A 4 -0.12 -61.15 6.67
N ASN A 5 1.11 -60.60 6.60
CA ASN A 5 1.61 -59.49 7.45
C ASN A 5 3.15 -59.47 7.63
N SER A 6 3.69 -58.23 7.60
CA SER A 6 4.78 -57.69 8.43
C SER A 6 6.08 -58.51 8.50
N ILE A 7 7.24 -58.03 8.03
CA ILE A 7 8.17 -57.16 8.77
C ILE A 7 9.24 -56.68 7.76
N ALA A 8 8.92 -55.74 6.88
CA ALA A 8 9.93 -55.14 6.00
C ALA A 8 9.72 -53.65 5.78
N THR A 9 9.03 -53.01 6.71
CA THR A 9 8.57 -51.61 6.62
C THR A 9 9.29 -50.71 7.61
N ILE A 10 10.61 -50.87 7.81
CA ILE A 10 11.35 -49.98 8.74
C ILE A 10 12.66 -49.40 8.15
N CYS A 11 13.19 -49.88 7.01
CA CYS A 11 14.49 -49.40 6.52
C CYS A 11 14.48 -48.46 5.30
N THR A 12 13.33 -47.98 4.83
CA THR A 12 13.24 -47.16 3.60
C THR A 12 12.42 -45.87 3.75
N LEU A 13 12.44 -45.24 4.94
CA LEU A 13 11.70 -44.00 5.21
C LEU A 13 12.54 -42.82 5.73
N ILE A 14 13.88 -42.90 5.67
CA ILE A 14 14.75 -41.86 6.24
C ILE A 14 15.51 -41.02 5.18
N CYS A 15 15.45 -41.37 3.89
CA CYS A 15 16.28 -40.69 2.87
C CYS A 15 15.57 -39.67 1.96
N LEU A 16 14.35 -39.23 2.27
CA LEU A 16 13.62 -38.24 1.43
C LEU A 16 13.49 -36.83 2.02
N PHE A 17 14.15 -36.52 3.14
CA PHE A 17 14.13 -35.19 3.76
C PHE A 17 15.39 -34.34 3.55
N LEU A 18 16.22 -34.66 2.56
CA LEU A 18 17.46 -33.91 2.24
C LEU A 18 17.44 -33.23 0.87
N SER A 19 16.27 -32.83 0.38
CA SER A 19 16.15 -31.81 -0.67
C SER A 19 16.19 -30.43 -0.01
N GLY A 20 17.36 -30.10 0.56
CA GLY A 20 17.64 -28.81 1.16
C GLY A 20 17.31 -27.69 0.18
N CYS A 21 16.45 -26.79 0.63
CA CYS A 21 16.16 -25.52 -0.02
C CYS A 21 17.49 -24.87 -0.42
N LYS A 22 17.70 -24.70 -1.73
CA LYS A 22 18.75 -23.81 -2.21
C LYS A 22 18.53 -22.47 -1.53
N ALA A 23 19.51 -22.09 -0.72
CA ALA A 23 19.57 -20.85 0.03
C ALA A 23 19.04 -19.71 -0.84
N TRP A 24 17.86 -19.21 -0.46
CA TRP A 24 17.43 -17.89 -0.86
C TRP A 24 18.58 -16.99 -0.43
N LYS A 25 19.29 -16.44 -1.41
CA LYS A 25 20.28 -15.40 -1.14
C LYS A 25 19.57 -14.40 -0.22
N ASN A 26 20.10 -14.23 0.99
CA ASN A 26 19.82 -13.12 1.87
C ASN A 26 20.20 -11.84 1.10
N GLY A 27 19.37 -11.43 0.15
CA GLY A 27 19.29 -10.04 -0.23
C GLY A 27 18.78 -9.32 1.01
N SER A 28 19.48 -8.28 1.43
CA SER A 28 19.06 -7.35 2.47
C SER A 28 17.68 -6.77 2.12
N ILE A 29 16.60 -7.49 2.42
CA ILE A 29 15.22 -6.99 2.29
C ILE A 29 14.98 -5.82 3.27
N PHE A 30 15.89 -5.63 4.23
CA PHE A 30 15.86 -4.58 5.23
C PHE A 30 16.72 -3.35 4.91
N GLU A 31 17.30 -3.24 3.71
CA GLU A 31 17.74 -1.94 3.17
C GLU A 31 16.59 -1.30 2.39
N LYS A 32 15.41 -1.22 3.02
CA LYS A 32 14.51 -0.11 2.67
C LYS A 32 15.19 1.12 3.24
N GLU A 33 15.76 1.95 2.37
CA GLU A 33 16.05 3.34 2.69
C GLU A 33 14.93 3.86 3.58
N ASP A 34 15.32 4.47 4.69
CA ASP A 34 14.40 5.12 5.60
C ASP A 34 13.74 6.28 4.85
N ASN A 35 12.65 5.96 4.14
CA ASN A 35 11.82 6.90 3.38
C ASN A 35 11.23 8.00 4.28
N PHE A 36 11.40 7.87 5.61
CA PHE A 36 10.92 8.78 6.62
C PHE A 36 12.05 9.57 7.30
N SER A 37 13.30 9.42 6.88
CA SER A 37 14.42 10.24 7.38
C SER A 37 14.15 11.74 7.16
N ASN A 38 13.60 12.09 5.99
CA ASN A 38 13.15 13.45 5.69
C ASN A 38 12.00 13.93 6.58
N LEU A 39 11.09 13.05 7.05
CA LEU A 39 9.98 13.46 7.93
C LEU A 39 10.45 13.92 9.31
N ARG A 40 11.60 13.43 9.79
CA ARG A 40 12.18 13.86 11.07
C ARG A 40 12.77 15.26 10.99
N THR A 41 13.13 15.73 9.80
CA THR A 41 13.70 17.06 9.57
C THR A 41 12.66 18.19 9.69
N TYR A 42 11.37 17.86 9.74
CA TYR A 42 10.27 18.83 9.76
C TYR A 42 9.51 18.87 11.09
N GLU A 43 10.07 18.33 12.18
CA GLU A 43 9.38 18.23 13.47
C GLU A 43 8.85 19.57 14.01
N ASP A 44 9.50 20.69 13.65
CA ASP A 44 9.19 22.01 14.21
C ASP A 44 8.22 22.87 13.39
N ASP A 45 7.95 22.54 12.11
CA ASP A 45 7.01 23.30 11.26
C ASP A 45 5.86 22.42 10.74
N PHE A 46 4.67 22.64 11.29
CA PHE A 46 3.44 21.96 10.89
C PHE A 46 3.08 22.19 9.41
N GLY A 47 3.40 23.37 8.84
CA GLY A 47 3.15 23.65 7.43
C GLY A 47 3.96 22.73 6.52
N SER A 48 5.28 22.68 6.73
CA SER A 48 6.20 21.81 6.01
C SER A 48 5.80 20.32 6.12
N ARG A 49 5.34 19.87 7.29
CA ARG A 49 4.86 18.48 7.46
C ARG A 49 3.64 18.16 6.60
N ILE A 50 2.66 19.06 6.55
CA ILE A 50 1.47 18.88 5.71
C ILE A 50 1.86 18.81 4.23
N GLU A 51 2.84 19.62 3.80
CA GLU A 51 3.34 19.59 2.43
C GLU A 51 3.97 18.24 2.07
N VAL A 52 4.82 17.70 2.94
CA VAL A 52 5.41 16.36 2.73
C VAL A 52 4.32 15.29 2.66
N PHE A 53 3.29 15.35 3.50
CA PHE A 53 2.20 14.36 3.44
C PHE A 53 1.38 14.47 2.16
N ILE A 54 1.19 15.68 1.63
CA ILE A 54 0.53 15.90 0.33
C ILE A 54 1.37 15.28 -0.79
N GLU A 55 2.68 15.54 -0.83
CA GLU A 55 3.59 14.99 -1.84
C GLU A 55 3.65 13.46 -1.77
N LEU A 56 3.72 12.91 -0.56
CA LEU A 56 3.72 11.48 -0.34
C LEU A 56 2.40 10.83 -0.82
N ALA A 57 1.26 11.45 -0.51
CA ALA A 57 -0.03 10.95 -0.93
C ALA A 57 -0.16 10.91 -2.46
N GLU A 58 0.29 11.96 -3.15
CA GLU A 58 0.31 12.03 -4.61
C GLU A 58 1.26 10.97 -5.21
N SER A 59 2.51 10.92 -4.74
CA SER A 59 3.52 9.96 -5.21
C SER A 59 3.05 8.51 -5.05
N GLU A 60 2.49 8.18 -3.89
CA GLU A 60 1.98 6.83 -3.64
C GLU A 60 0.76 6.50 -4.52
N LEU A 61 -0.13 7.46 -4.80
CA LEU A 61 -1.25 7.25 -5.73
C LEU A 61 -0.77 6.93 -7.13
N VAL A 62 0.20 7.71 -7.63
CA VAL A 62 0.81 7.52 -8.95
C VAL A 62 1.53 6.16 -9.02
N GLU A 63 2.36 5.84 -8.04
CA GLU A 63 3.12 4.59 -8.02
C GLU A 63 2.23 3.35 -7.87
N ASN A 64 1.21 3.42 -7.01
CA ASN A 64 0.25 2.32 -6.86
C ASN A 64 -0.54 2.08 -8.16
N TYR A 65 -0.88 3.15 -8.88
CA TYR A 65 -1.54 3.05 -10.18
C TYR A 65 -0.62 2.47 -11.26
N LYS A 66 0.63 2.98 -11.39
CA LYS A 66 1.62 2.45 -12.34
C LYS A 66 1.90 0.97 -12.13
N ARG A 67 2.06 0.55 -10.87
CA ARG A 67 2.28 -0.85 -10.50
C ARG A 67 1.03 -1.72 -10.61
N LYS A 68 -0.11 -1.13 -11.00
CA LYS A 68 -1.42 -1.80 -11.09
C LYS A 68 -1.80 -2.53 -9.81
N LYS A 69 -1.38 -2.02 -8.64
CA LYS A 69 -1.70 -2.65 -7.36
C LYS A 69 -3.21 -2.73 -7.13
N TYR A 70 -3.99 -1.82 -7.74
CA TYR A 70 -5.45 -1.87 -7.76
C TYR A 70 -6.04 -3.10 -8.46
N LEU A 71 -5.29 -3.80 -9.34
CA LEU A 71 -5.68 -5.06 -9.98
C LEU A 71 -5.16 -6.29 -9.22
N MET A 72 -4.26 -6.10 -8.25
CA MET A 72 -3.59 -7.21 -7.56
C MET A 72 -4.36 -7.75 -6.36
N ILE A 73 -5.54 -7.21 -6.06
CA ILE A 73 -6.29 -7.61 -4.88
C ILE A 73 -7.23 -8.73 -5.27
N ARG A 74 -6.98 -9.90 -4.67
CA ARG A 74 -7.59 -11.19 -5.00
C ARG A 74 -9.01 -11.37 -4.44
N GLU A 75 -9.70 -10.30 -4.07
CA GLU A 75 -10.93 -10.39 -3.27
C GLU A 75 -11.93 -9.27 -3.59
N ALA A 76 -13.22 -9.54 -3.33
CA ALA A 76 -14.33 -8.58 -3.36
C ALA A 76 -14.20 -7.56 -2.22
N GLN A 77 -13.19 -6.71 -2.30
CA GLN A 77 -12.88 -5.69 -1.30
C GLN A 77 -13.52 -4.35 -1.68
N PRO A 78 -13.98 -3.55 -0.70
CA PRO A 78 -14.56 -2.24 -0.96
C PRO A 78 -13.53 -1.30 -1.58
N ARG A 79 -14.02 -0.33 -2.39
CA ARG A 79 -13.20 0.57 -3.22
C ARG A 79 -12.07 1.26 -2.46
N GLN A 80 -12.35 1.69 -1.24
CA GLN A 80 -11.42 2.42 -0.38
C GLN A 80 -10.26 1.55 0.11
N VAL A 81 -10.43 0.22 0.18
CA VAL A 81 -9.32 -0.69 0.51
C VAL A 81 -8.44 -0.91 -0.73
N LEU A 82 -9.05 -1.01 -1.90
CA LEU A 82 -8.36 -1.22 -3.17
C LEU A 82 -7.55 0.00 -3.62
N HIS A 83 -8.11 1.19 -3.40
CA HIS A 83 -7.51 2.48 -3.74
C HIS A 83 -7.87 3.50 -2.66
N PRO A 84 -7.04 3.67 -1.61
CA PRO A 84 -7.35 4.54 -0.48
C PRO A 84 -7.50 6.02 -0.83
N ARG A 85 -8.48 6.67 -0.20
CA ARG A 85 -8.79 8.11 -0.31
C ARG A 85 -7.94 8.92 0.69
N LYS A 86 -6.66 9.10 0.38
CA LYS A 86 -5.70 9.81 1.25
C LYS A 86 -6.01 11.31 1.42
N ASP A 87 -6.74 11.89 0.48
CA ASP A 87 -7.21 13.27 0.57
C ASP A 87 -8.12 13.49 1.79
N LEU A 88 -8.89 12.48 2.23
CA LEU A 88 -9.79 12.63 3.37
C LEU A 88 -9.03 12.82 4.68
N SER A 89 -8.06 11.94 4.97
CA SER A 89 -7.18 12.07 6.14
C SER A 89 -6.36 13.36 6.12
N LEU A 90 -5.94 13.81 4.94
CA LEU A 90 -5.24 15.09 4.80
C LEU A 90 -6.15 16.28 5.11
N ARG A 91 -7.40 16.27 4.64
CA ARG A 91 -8.38 17.32 4.97
C ARG A 91 -8.61 17.41 6.47
N GLU A 92 -8.81 16.27 7.13
CA GLU A 92 -8.97 16.21 8.59
C GLU A 92 -7.75 16.80 9.32
N LEU A 93 -6.54 16.43 8.89
CA LEU A 93 -5.29 16.98 9.43
C LEU A 93 -5.21 18.51 9.24
N ILE A 94 -5.49 19.00 8.03
CA ILE A 94 -5.47 20.43 7.70
C ILE A 94 -6.51 21.20 8.53
N HIS A 95 -7.72 20.66 8.68
CA HIS A 95 -8.76 21.27 9.49
C HIS A 95 -8.36 21.35 10.96
N SER A 96 -7.78 20.27 11.50
CA SER A 96 -7.29 20.23 12.89
C SER A 96 -6.13 21.21 13.11
N ALA A 97 -5.13 21.21 12.23
CA ALA A 97 -4.00 22.13 12.31
C ALA A 97 -4.42 23.60 12.24
N HIS A 98 -5.44 23.93 11.45
CA HIS A 98 -5.99 25.28 11.42
C HIS A 98 -6.80 25.62 12.68
N ALA A 99 -7.59 24.68 13.21
CA ALA A 99 -8.32 24.86 14.46
C ALA A 99 -7.37 25.15 15.63
N ASP A 100 -6.22 24.48 15.64
CA ASP A 100 -5.15 24.64 16.63
C ASP A 100 -4.24 25.85 16.35
N GLN A 101 -4.55 26.67 15.35
CA GLN A 101 -3.76 27.84 14.92
C GLN A 101 -2.31 27.53 14.48
N ASN A 102 -1.99 26.27 14.21
CA ASN A 102 -0.68 25.82 13.72
C ASN A 102 -0.43 26.21 12.26
N ILE A 103 -1.48 26.52 11.50
CA ILE A 103 -1.39 27.03 10.12
C ILE A 103 -2.33 28.21 9.91
N THR A 104 -1.95 29.10 9.01
CA THR A 104 -2.77 30.25 8.61
C THR A 104 -3.98 29.82 7.77
N ASN A 105 -5.02 30.67 7.72
CA ASN A 105 -6.15 30.43 6.82
C ASN A 105 -5.74 30.38 5.34
N ALA A 106 -4.73 31.15 4.93
CA ALA A 106 -4.19 31.11 3.58
C ALA A 106 -3.54 29.75 3.27
N GLN A 107 -2.72 29.22 4.18
CA GLN A 107 -2.14 27.88 4.06
C GLN A 107 -3.23 26.80 4.00
N LYS A 108 -4.22 26.85 4.89
CA LYS A 108 -5.38 25.94 4.86
C LYS A 108 -6.03 25.91 3.48
N ILE A 109 -6.38 27.07 2.92
CA ILE A 109 -7.02 27.16 1.60
C ILE A 109 -6.11 26.55 0.52
N ALA A 110 -4.82 26.85 0.54
CA ALA A 110 -3.86 26.29 -0.41
C ALA A 110 -3.75 24.76 -0.30
N TYR A 111 -3.67 24.22 0.91
CA TYR A 111 -3.56 22.78 1.14
C TYR A 111 -4.84 22.02 0.80
N LEU A 112 -6.02 22.59 1.08
CA LEU A 112 -7.30 22.00 0.66
C LEU A 112 -7.41 21.94 -0.87
N LYS A 113 -6.93 22.96 -1.59
CA LYS A 113 -6.87 22.93 -3.06
C LYS A 113 -5.97 21.80 -3.58
N LYS A 114 -4.82 21.54 -2.92
CA LYS A 114 -3.99 20.37 -3.25
C LYS A 114 -4.71 19.05 -2.96
N CYS A 115 -5.52 18.97 -1.89
CA CYS A 115 -6.36 17.81 -1.62
C CYS A 115 -7.43 17.58 -2.70
N ASP A 116 -7.98 18.65 -3.29
CA ASP A 116 -8.89 18.53 -4.44
C ASP A 116 -8.17 17.91 -5.66
N GLN A 117 -6.92 18.32 -5.94
CA GLN A 117 -6.10 17.75 -7.01
C GLN A 117 -5.80 16.25 -6.77
N ILE A 118 -5.47 15.88 -5.53
CA ILE A 118 -5.28 14.47 -5.13
C ILE A 118 -6.56 13.67 -5.38
N TYR A 119 -7.73 14.22 -5.04
CA TYR A 119 -9.01 13.58 -5.29
C TYR A 119 -9.27 13.38 -6.79
N GLU A 120 -9.05 14.40 -7.62
CA GLU A 120 -9.22 14.31 -9.07
C GLU A 120 -8.32 13.21 -9.67
N LEU A 121 -7.07 13.14 -9.21
CA LEU A 121 -6.13 12.10 -9.62
C LEU A 121 -6.61 10.70 -9.21
N TRP A 122 -7.03 10.56 -7.95
CA TRP A 122 -7.60 9.32 -7.42
C TRP A 122 -8.82 8.87 -8.24
N GLU A 123 -9.74 9.79 -8.56
CA GLU A 123 -10.95 9.48 -9.30
C GLU A 123 -10.63 9.00 -10.72
N LYS A 124 -9.68 9.67 -11.38
CA LYS A 124 -9.20 9.27 -12.72
C LYS A 124 -8.61 7.86 -12.71
N HIS A 125 -7.72 7.58 -11.75
CA HIS A 125 -7.13 6.25 -11.57
C HIS A 125 -8.20 5.20 -11.30
N TRP A 126 -9.15 5.52 -10.43
CA TRP A 126 -10.24 4.63 -10.07
C TRP A 126 -11.16 4.27 -11.24
N ARG A 127 -11.59 5.27 -12.03
CA ARG A 127 -12.44 5.03 -13.21
C ARG A 127 -11.74 4.11 -14.22
N SER A 128 -10.45 4.34 -14.48
CA SER A 128 -9.68 3.50 -15.39
C SER A 128 -9.51 2.08 -14.85
N ALA A 129 -9.22 1.96 -13.54
CA ALA A 129 -9.11 0.69 -12.85
C ALA A 129 -10.41 -0.13 -12.91
N ASP A 130 -11.53 0.52 -12.63
CA ASP A 130 -12.87 -0.09 -12.63
C ASP A 130 -13.27 -0.60 -14.01
N LEU A 131 -13.06 0.22 -15.06
CA LEU A 131 -13.32 -0.18 -16.44
C LEU A 131 -12.51 -1.42 -16.81
N LYS A 132 -11.23 -1.45 -16.44
CA LYS A 132 -10.34 -2.58 -16.71
C LYS A 132 -10.73 -3.83 -15.93
N ALA A 133 -11.15 -3.70 -14.68
CA ALA A 133 -11.64 -4.83 -13.89
C ALA A 133 -12.87 -5.47 -14.54
N ARG A 134 -13.84 -4.66 -14.99
CA ARG A 134 -15.02 -5.15 -15.72
C ARG A 134 -14.65 -5.86 -17.02
N GLN A 135 -13.71 -5.32 -17.79
CA GLN A 135 -13.21 -5.96 -19.02
C GLN A 135 -12.53 -7.33 -18.77
N LEU A 136 -12.02 -7.55 -17.56
CA LEU A 136 -11.41 -8.81 -17.15
C LEU A 136 -12.42 -9.79 -16.52
N GLY A 137 -13.71 -9.42 -16.46
CA GLY A 137 -14.76 -10.25 -15.86
C GLY A 137 -14.77 -10.25 -14.33
N PHE A 138 -14.07 -9.31 -13.68
CA PHE A 138 -14.22 -9.10 -12.24
C PHE A 138 -15.53 -8.34 -11.99
N GLU A 139 -16.63 -9.08 -11.85
CA GLU A 139 -17.90 -8.54 -11.36
C GLU A 139 -17.76 -8.19 -9.87
N ARG A 140 -18.31 -7.05 -9.46
CA ARG A 140 -18.30 -6.57 -8.08
C ARG A 140 -19.64 -6.75 -7.41
#